data_AF-A0A182NCA3-F1
#
_entry.id   AF-A0A182NCA3-F1
#
_cell.length_a   1.000
_cell.length_b   1.000
_cell.length_c   1.000
_cell.angle_alpha   90.00
_cell.angle_beta   90.00
_cell.angle_gamma   90.00
#
_symmetry.space_group_name_H-M   'P 1'
#
loop_
_entity.id
_entity.type
_entity.pdbx_description
1 polymer ?
#
loop_
_entity_poly.entity_id
_entity_poly.type
_entity_poly.pdbx_seq_one_letter_code
_entity_poly.pdbx_strand_id
1 'polypeptide(L)'
;MVRMLATIYQLLATGTVCTKRELYYLHLELAQTPAYTYAALDDISALLDADPWEMNVFNTAKGLIAGPLMLTLSCGQTIDCNTRWGTSVPLDVGSVVEIQLTAKL
;
A
#
# COMPACT_ATOMS: atom_id res chain seq x y z
N MET A 1 5.30 12.21 15.89
CA MET A 1 5.82 10.83 15.85
C MET A 1 5.02 9.85 16.72
N VAL A 2 4.92 10.02 18.05
CA VAL A 2 4.22 9.04 18.93
C VAL A 2 2.77 8.74 18.50
N ARG A 3 2.00 9.75 18.09
CA ARG A 3 0.63 9.51 17.57
C ARG A 3 0.62 8.71 16.26
N MET A 4 1.61 8.90 15.37
CA MET A 4 1.74 8.12 14.14
C MET A 4 2.10 6.67 14.44
N LEU A 5 3.00 6.43 15.39
CA LEU A 5 3.30 5.07 15.89
C LEU A 5 2.05 4.38 16.45
N ALA A 6 1.22 5.10 17.22
CA ALA A 6 -0.04 4.57 17.72
C ALA A 6 -1.00 4.20 16.58
N THR A 7 -1.11 5.03 15.54
CA THR A 7 -1.90 4.72 14.34
C THR A 7 -1.35 3.48 13.63
N ILE A 8 -0.05 3.40 13.38
CA ILE A 8 0.61 2.25 12.74
C ILE A 8 0.36 0.97 13.54
N TYR A 9 0.51 1.03 14.86
CA TYR A 9 0.18 -0.09 15.74
C TYR A 9 -1.27 -0.55 15.56
N GLN A 10 -2.23 0.38 15.48
CA GLN A 10 -3.63 0.03 15.25
C GLN A 10 -3.86 -0.60 13.87
N LEU A 11 -3.20 -0.11 12.81
CA LEU A 11 -3.26 -0.71 11.47
C LEU A 11 -2.81 -2.18 11.51
N LEU A 12 -1.67 -2.44 12.13
CA LEU A 12 -1.13 -3.79 12.29
C LEU A 12 -2.05 -4.68 13.15
N ALA A 13 -2.50 -4.18 14.31
CA ALA A 13 -3.33 -4.93 15.24
C ALA A 13 -4.70 -5.32 14.66
N THR A 14 -5.22 -4.51 13.73
CA THR A 14 -6.53 -4.73 13.09
C THR A 14 -6.44 -5.36 11.70
N GLY A 15 -5.23 -5.54 11.16
CA GLY A 15 -5.02 -5.98 9.78
C GLY A 15 -5.56 -4.98 8.74
N THR A 16 -5.70 -3.71 9.11
CA THR A 16 -6.12 -2.64 8.20
C THR A 16 -4.92 -1.91 7.63
N VAL A 17 -5.12 -1.21 6.51
CA VAL A 17 -4.06 -0.48 5.80
C VAL A 17 -4.47 0.96 5.57
N CYS A 18 -3.50 1.85 5.42
CA CYS A 18 -3.75 3.20 4.92
C CYS A 18 -2.67 3.63 3.94
N THR A 19 -2.95 4.69 3.18
CA THR A 19 -1.98 5.35 2.32
C THR A 19 -1.20 6.41 3.09
N LYS A 20 -0.01 6.80 2.61
CA LYS A 20 0.76 7.93 3.17
C LYS A 20 -0.08 9.23 3.23
N ARG A 21 -0.95 9.46 2.24
CA ARG A 21 -1.84 10.63 2.22
C ARG A 21 -2.94 10.54 3.28
N GLU A 22 -3.55 9.38 3.46
CA GLU A 22 -4.51 9.16 4.54
C GLU A 22 -3.85 9.33 5.91
N LEU A 23 -2.64 8.80 6.11
CA LEU A 23 -1.86 9.02 7.33
C LEU A 23 -1.62 10.52 7.60
N TYR A 24 -1.35 11.31 6.56
CA TYR A 24 -1.28 12.78 6.68
C TYR A 24 -2.62 13.38 7.11
N TYR A 25 -3.72 12.99 6.46
CA TYR A 25 -5.05 13.51 6.77
C TYR A 25 -5.54 13.15 8.19
N LEU A 26 -5.13 12.00 8.73
CA LEU A 26 -5.41 11.60 10.11
C LEU A 26 -4.67 12.46 11.16
N HIS A 27 -3.65 13.21 10.75
CA HIS A 27 -2.77 13.96 11.64
C HIS A 27 -2.58 15.42 11.21
N LEU A 28 -3.58 16.04 10.56
CA LEU A 28 -3.52 17.44 10.09
C LEU A 28 -3.16 18.44 11.19
N GLU A 29 -3.58 18.21 12.43
CA GLU A 29 -3.27 19.09 13.57
C GLU A 29 -1.78 19.07 13.95
N LEU A 30 -1.07 17.99 13.64
CA LEU A 30 0.34 17.77 13.99
C LEU A 30 1.26 17.96 12.79
N ALA A 31 0.79 17.57 11.62
CA ALA A 31 1.51 17.66 10.36
C ALA A 31 0.96 18.82 9.54
N GLN A 32 1.64 19.96 9.61
CA GLN A 32 1.26 21.14 8.83
C GLN A 32 1.41 20.91 7.33
N THR A 33 2.25 19.96 6.92
CA THR A 33 2.47 19.59 5.52
C THR A 33 2.61 18.09 5.37
N PRO A 34 2.28 17.52 4.19
CA PRO A 34 2.55 16.11 3.88
C PRO A 34 4.03 15.75 4.06
N ALA A 35 4.94 16.68 3.75
CA ALA A 35 6.38 16.47 3.90
C ALA A 35 6.77 16.14 5.34
N TYR A 36 6.16 16.80 6.33
CA TYR A 36 6.38 16.48 7.74
C TYR A 36 5.92 15.07 8.11
N THR A 37 4.72 14.66 7.66
CA THR A 37 4.24 13.28 7.88
C THR A 37 5.18 12.25 7.25
N TYR A 38 5.67 12.52 6.04
CA TYR A 38 6.52 11.57 5.33
C TYR A 38 7.89 11.45 5.97
N ALA A 39 8.52 12.57 6.36
CA ALA A 39 9.78 12.53 7.11
C ALA A 39 9.63 11.79 8.45
N ALA A 40 8.55 12.03 9.18
CA ALA A 40 8.29 11.33 10.43
C ALA A 40 8.01 9.82 10.24
N LEU A 41 7.40 9.43 9.11
CA LEU A 41 7.24 8.02 8.74
C LEU A 41 8.60 7.41 8.41
N ASP A 42 9.46 8.12 7.68
CA ASP A 42 10.81 7.65 7.36
C ASP A 42 11.67 7.49 8.64
N ASP A 43 11.56 8.40 9.60
CA ASP A 43 12.20 8.26 10.92
C ASP A 43 11.69 7.03 11.69
N ILE A 44 10.39 6.74 11.61
CA ILE A 44 9.79 5.54 12.23
C ILE A 44 10.29 4.27 11.53
N SER A 45 10.33 4.27 10.20
CA SER A 45 10.87 3.15 9.41
C SER A 45 12.32 2.85 9.82
N ALA A 46 13.14 3.89 9.93
CA ALA A 46 14.53 3.76 10.36
C ALA A 46 14.66 3.26 11.82
N LEU A 47 13.76 3.69 12.71
CA LEU A 47 13.74 3.26 14.11
C LEU A 47 13.38 1.78 14.26
N LEU A 48 12.45 1.29 13.44
CA LEU A 48 11.92 -0.07 13.52
C LEU A 48 12.63 -1.06 12.59
N ASP A 49 13.55 -0.57 11.75
CA ASP A 49 14.21 -1.35 10.68
C ASP A 49 13.18 -2.05 9.79
N ALA A 50 12.14 -1.31 9.39
CA ALA A 50 11.01 -1.81 8.61
C ALA A 50 10.56 -0.78 7.58
N ASP A 51 10.24 -1.25 6.38
CA ASP A 51 9.70 -0.40 5.32
C ASP A 51 8.23 -0.04 5.58
N PRO A 52 7.71 1.07 5.04
CA PRO A 52 6.33 1.50 5.27
C PRO A 52 5.24 0.46 4.96
N TRP A 53 5.44 -0.38 3.94
CA TRP A 53 4.47 -1.42 3.58
C TRP A 53 4.42 -2.55 4.62
N GLU A 54 5.53 -2.83 5.31
CA GLU A 54 5.58 -3.79 6.43
C GLU A 54 4.82 -3.25 7.65
N MET A 55 4.59 -1.94 7.70
CA MET A 55 3.82 -1.23 8.72
C MET A 55 2.38 -0.91 8.27
N ASN A 56 1.89 -1.57 7.22
CA ASN A 56 0.56 -1.34 6.63
C ASN A 56 0.32 0.10 6.11
N VAL A 57 1.41 0.84 5.80
CA VAL A 57 1.34 2.18 5.22
C VAL A 57 1.86 2.15 3.78
N PHE A 58 0.95 2.28 2.82
CA PHE A 58 1.27 2.15 1.40
C PHE A 58 1.33 3.51 0.69
N ASN A 59 1.95 3.52 -0.49
CA ASN A 59 1.70 4.61 -1.44
C ASN A 59 0.35 4.39 -2.11
N THR A 60 -0.35 5.46 -2.47
CA THR A 60 -1.58 5.35 -3.27
C THR A 60 -1.28 4.60 -4.57
N ALA A 61 -2.08 3.57 -4.87
CA ALA A 61 -1.98 2.82 -6.10
C ALA A 61 -2.06 3.74 -7.32
N LYS A 62 -1.18 3.51 -8.30
CA LYS A 62 -1.13 4.25 -9.56
C LYS A 62 -0.92 3.27 -10.70
N GLY A 63 -1.46 3.62 -11.87
CA GLY A 63 -1.35 2.81 -13.07
C GLY A 63 -2.46 1.78 -13.20
N LEU A 64 -2.59 1.25 -14.41
CA LEU A 64 -3.57 0.26 -14.80
C LEU A 64 -2.86 -0.90 -15.48
N ILE A 65 -3.35 -2.10 -15.23
CA ILE A 65 -2.93 -3.35 -15.84
C ILE A 65 -4.05 -3.80 -16.78
N ALA A 66 -3.74 -4.06 -18.04
CA ALA A 66 -4.73 -4.50 -19.02
C ALA A 66 -4.14 -5.59 -19.92
N GLY A 67 -4.91 -6.63 -20.18
CA GLY A 67 -4.56 -7.70 -21.11
C GLY A 67 -4.89 -9.08 -20.55
N PRO A 68 -4.58 -10.15 -21.30
CA PRO A 68 -4.88 -11.53 -20.91
C PRO A 68 -3.92 -12.00 -19.80
N LEU A 69 -4.19 -11.51 -18.59
CA LEU A 69 -3.38 -11.66 -17.39
C LEU A 69 -4.28 -11.91 -16.18
N MET A 70 -3.91 -12.86 -15.34
CA MET A 70 -4.51 -13.09 -14.03
C MET A 70 -3.44 -12.99 -12.93
N LEU A 71 -3.77 -12.29 -11.84
CA LEU A 71 -2.93 -12.18 -10.65
C LEU A 71 -3.56 -12.99 -9.52
N THR A 72 -2.76 -13.76 -8.79
CA THR A 72 -3.19 -14.40 -7.54
C THR A 72 -2.48 -13.71 -6.38
N LEU A 73 -3.24 -13.24 -5.39
CA LEU A 73 -2.73 -12.64 -4.17
C LEU A 73 -2.53 -13.69 -3.07
N SER A 74 -1.69 -13.38 -2.09
CA SER A 74 -1.35 -14.23 -0.94
C SER A 74 -2.57 -14.56 -0.07
N CYS A 75 -3.60 -13.72 -0.09
CA CYS A 75 -4.89 -13.97 0.56
C CYS A 75 -5.80 -14.95 -0.21
N GLY A 76 -5.35 -15.46 -1.36
CA GLY A 76 -6.11 -16.36 -2.23
C GLY A 76 -7.04 -15.64 -3.21
N GLN A 77 -7.08 -14.30 -3.20
CA GLN A 77 -7.86 -13.53 -4.17
C GLN A 77 -7.21 -13.60 -5.56
N THR A 78 -8.01 -13.88 -6.59
CA THR A 78 -7.58 -13.80 -7.99
C THR A 78 -8.15 -12.53 -8.64
N ILE A 79 -7.32 -11.80 -9.36
CA ILE A 79 -7.66 -10.58 -10.09
C ILE A 79 -7.50 -10.83 -11.58
N ASP A 80 -8.60 -10.77 -12.32
CA ASP A 80 -8.58 -10.77 -13.79
C ASP A 80 -8.25 -9.36 -14.30
N CYS A 81 -7.14 -9.24 -15.04
CA CYS A 81 -6.70 -7.98 -15.65
C CYS A 81 -7.17 -7.84 -17.10
N ASN A 82 -7.94 -8.78 -17.64
CA ASN A 82 -8.48 -8.74 -19.01
C ASN A 82 -9.78 -7.91 -19.07
N THR A 83 -9.73 -6.70 -18.53
CA THR A 83 -10.87 -5.78 -18.44
C THR A 83 -10.71 -4.64 -19.45
N ARG A 84 -11.84 -4.17 -20.01
CA ARG A 84 -11.86 -3.15 -21.07
C ARG A 84 -11.18 -1.84 -20.66
N TRP A 85 -11.26 -1.46 -19.39
CA TRP A 85 -10.73 -0.20 -18.87
C TRP A 85 -9.43 -0.36 -18.08
N GLY A 86 -8.90 -1.58 -18.03
CA GLY A 86 -7.78 -1.95 -17.18
C GLY A 86 -8.19 -2.08 -15.71
N THR A 87 -7.39 -2.85 -14.98
CA THR A 87 -7.53 -3.09 -13.55
C THR A 87 -6.44 -2.31 -12.82
N SER A 88 -6.78 -1.63 -11.72
CA SER A 88 -5.77 -0.90 -10.92
C SER A 88 -4.68 -1.85 -10.46
N VAL A 89 -3.43 -1.37 -10.46
CA VAL A 89 -2.34 -2.07 -9.78
C VAL A 89 -2.73 -2.29 -8.31
N PRO A 90 -2.56 -3.50 -7.75
CA PRO A 90 -2.83 -3.77 -6.34
C PRO A 90 -2.04 -2.81 -5.43
N LEU A 91 -2.66 -2.41 -4.32
CA LEU A 91 -2.02 -1.51 -3.35
C LEU A 91 -0.78 -2.16 -2.72
N ASP A 92 -0.94 -3.41 -2.30
CA ASP A 92 0.15 -4.28 -1.86
C ASP A 92 0.60 -5.17 -3.02
N VAL A 93 1.61 -4.70 -3.76
CA VAL A 93 2.21 -5.47 -4.86
C VAL A 93 2.96 -6.70 -4.33
N GLY A 94 3.49 -6.65 -3.11
CA GLY A 94 4.17 -7.78 -2.47
C GLY A 94 3.24 -8.95 -2.18
N SER A 95 1.93 -8.70 -2.08
CA SER A 95 0.92 -9.76 -1.95
C SER A 95 0.76 -10.61 -3.21
N VAL A 96 1.24 -10.21 -4.39
CA VAL A 96 1.09 -11.00 -5.62
C VAL A 96 2.01 -12.23 -5.56
N VAL A 97 1.43 -13.43 -5.49
CA VAL A 97 2.16 -14.70 -5.40
C VAL A 97 2.22 -15.46 -6.73
N GLU A 98 1.32 -15.18 -7.67
CA GLU A 98 1.30 -15.80 -8.98
C GLU A 98 0.83 -14.83 -10.07
N ILE A 99 1.43 -14.94 -11.24
CA ILE A 99 1.09 -14.15 -12.43
C ILE A 99 0.93 -15.12 -13.61
N GLN A 100 -0.29 -15.25 -14.13
CA GLN A 100 -0.61 -16.11 -15.28
C GLN A 100 -0.89 -15.27 -16.52
N LEU A 101 -0.16 -15.52 -17.61
CA LEU A 101 -0.22 -14.76 -18.86
C LEU A 101 -0.61 -15.68 -20.02
N THR A 102 -1.53 -15.24 -20.88
CA THR A 102 -1.81 -15.91 -22.17
C THR A 102 -1.58 -15.00 -23.38
N ALA A 103 -0.88 -13.87 -23.16
CA ALA A 103 -0.45 -12.98 -24.23
C ALA A 103 0.55 -13.68 -25.17
N LYS A 104 0.45 -13.39 -26.47
CA LYS A 104 1.45 -13.82 -27.45
C LYS A 104 2.62 -12.82 -27.43
N LEU A 105 3.84 -13.35 -27.38
CA LEU A 105 5.09 -12.60 -27.58
C LEU A 105 5.26 -12.18 -29.04
#